data_AF-A0A2H4SHP3-F1
#
_entry.id   AF-A0A2H4SHP3-F1
#
_cell.length_a   1.000
_cell.length_b   1.000
_cell.length_c   1.000
_cell.angle_alpha   90.00
_cell.angle_beta   90.00
_cell.angle_gamma   90.00
#
_symmetry.space_group_name_H-M   'P 1'
#
loop_
_entity.id
_entity.type
_entity.pdbx_description
1 polymer ?
#
loop_
_entity_poly.entity_id
_entity_poly.type
_entity_poly.pdbx_seq_one_letter_code
_entity_poly.pdbx_strand_id
1 'polypeptide(L)'
;MRYAFAYAALVSTASAHGLVTMIKGDNGVMMPGLGVTDGTPRDCSSNGCGSQADTSIIRNRDMQQNPLGKTQGTGPVDAAVNVAAFMGNSKNAPKNNGASAGVGQEDDLSGLPAGAAKRHEERKNMVRGLFGDLLGGAAGGAGAAGDAAGGAAGGLGGLLGGAGGAGGAAGGAAGGLGGLLGGAGGAGGGAAGLLGGLGGGGGGTKSNLAAESMVADTTGMGSTQGMPTSDSTGTVSLVYRQINQDGAGPLTAAVDGTSGGTDASAFQQAEVTKDVPGLGIGGLSLATNTDFPLQVKMPAGMTCEGTVGGVKNVCIVRVRNSAAAGPFGGSAAFTQNATARKRAIAYRLRKRMEIAREAVPQIDYTKADAAEELEDEEDE
;
A
#
# COMPACT_ATOMS: atom_id res chain seq x y z
N MET A 1 -12.74 -12.67 -56.78
CA MET A 1 -11.60 -12.45 -55.86
C MET A 1 -12.16 -12.19 -54.46
N ARG A 2 -11.95 -13.12 -53.53
CA ARG A 2 -12.45 -13.02 -52.14
C ARG A 2 -11.32 -12.43 -51.29
N TYR A 3 -11.48 -11.18 -50.85
CA TYR A 3 -10.53 -10.55 -49.94
C TYR A 3 -10.77 -11.08 -48.52
N ALA A 4 -9.87 -11.94 -48.06
CA ALA A 4 -9.80 -12.33 -46.66
C ALA A 4 -9.06 -11.21 -45.91
N PHE A 5 -9.81 -10.43 -45.12
CA PHE A 5 -9.21 -9.55 -44.12
C PHE A 5 -8.66 -10.42 -42.99
N ALA A 6 -7.34 -10.61 -42.97
CA ALA A 6 -6.65 -11.19 -41.84
C ALA A 6 -6.67 -10.18 -40.69
N TYR A 7 -7.60 -10.37 -39.74
CA TYR A 7 -7.51 -9.75 -38.43
C TYR A 7 -6.33 -10.40 -37.70
N ALA A 8 -5.15 -9.79 -37.78
CA ALA A 8 -4.09 -10.04 -36.83
C ALA A 8 -4.59 -9.51 -35.47
N ALA A 9 -5.18 -10.41 -34.66
CA ALA A 9 -5.41 -10.13 -33.26
C ALA A 9 -4.03 -9.96 -32.61
N LEU A 10 -3.59 -8.70 -32.49
CA LEU A 10 -2.47 -8.33 -31.65
C LEU A 10 -2.91 -8.59 -30.21
N VAL A 11 -2.77 -9.84 -29.76
CA VAL A 11 -2.94 -10.20 -28.35
C VAL A 11 -1.77 -9.54 -27.63
N SER A 12 -1.96 -8.29 -27.22
CA SER A 12 -1.11 -7.65 -26.24
C SER A 12 -1.12 -8.55 -25.00
N THR A 13 -0.07 -9.33 -24.81
CA THR A 13 0.21 -10.02 -23.55
C THR A 13 0.56 -8.95 -22.54
N ALA A 14 -0.44 -8.18 -22.08
CA ALA A 14 -0.30 -7.17 -21.06
C ALA A 14 0.05 -7.90 -19.76
N SER A 15 1.34 -7.99 -19.48
CA SER A 15 1.86 -8.52 -18.23
C SER A 15 1.79 -7.37 -17.26
N ALA A 16 0.72 -7.34 -16.48
CA ALA A 16 0.35 -6.21 -15.63
C ALA A 16 0.58 -6.51 -14.16
N HIS A 17 1.81 -6.85 -13.79
CA HIS A 17 2.09 -7.39 -12.46
C HIS A 17 2.44 -6.28 -11.47
N GLY A 18 1.61 -6.14 -10.46
CA GLY A 18 1.93 -5.36 -9.27
C GLY A 18 1.36 -6.04 -8.03
N LEU A 19 2.08 -5.94 -6.92
CA LEU A 19 1.77 -6.65 -5.68
C LEU A 19 1.78 -5.72 -4.48
N VAL A 20 1.00 -6.07 -3.45
CA VAL A 20 1.17 -5.48 -2.12
C VAL A 20 2.31 -6.22 -1.44
N THR A 21 3.47 -5.56 -1.28
CA THR A 21 4.62 -6.15 -0.58
C THR A 21 4.49 -6.03 0.93
N MET A 22 3.85 -4.98 1.42
CA MET A 22 3.81 -4.68 2.84
C MET A 22 2.58 -3.87 3.22
N ILE A 23 2.12 -4.05 4.45
CA ILE A 23 1.30 -3.07 5.18
C ILE A 23 2.12 -2.45 6.31
N LYS A 24 2.05 -1.13 6.42
CA LYS A 24 2.60 -0.36 7.53
C LYS A 24 1.44 0.12 8.42
N GLY A 25 1.42 -0.35 9.65
CA GLY A 25 0.47 0.11 10.66
C GLY A 25 0.83 1.49 11.20
N ASP A 26 -0.20 2.24 11.62
CA ASP A 26 -0.03 3.50 12.36
C ASP A 26 0.71 3.29 13.70
N ASN A 27 0.54 2.10 14.30
CA ASN A 27 1.32 1.63 15.44
C ASN A 27 2.79 1.28 15.11
N GLY A 28 3.26 1.52 13.89
CA GLY A 28 4.64 1.28 13.47
C GLY A 28 4.94 -0.17 13.07
N VAL A 29 4.01 -1.10 13.29
CA VAL A 29 4.17 -2.52 12.95
C VAL A 29 4.10 -2.73 11.44
N MET A 30 5.02 -3.52 10.90
CA MET A 30 5.06 -3.88 9.49
C MET A 30 4.81 -5.37 9.32
N MET A 31 3.89 -5.71 8.41
CA MET A 31 3.59 -7.09 8.06
C MET A 31 3.69 -7.27 6.54
N PRO A 32 4.17 -8.42 6.05
CA PRO A 32 4.14 -8.73 4.62
C PRO A 32 2.71 -8.72 4.07
N GLY A 33 2.57 -8.37 2.79
CA GLY A 33 1.32 -8.63 2.07
C GLY A 33 1.01 -10.13 2.04
N LEU A 34 -0.26 -10.50 1.94
CA LEU A 34 -0.69 -11.90 2.10
C LEU A 34 -0.30 -12.79 0.91
N GLY A 35 0.02 -12.20 -0.24
CA GLY A 35 0.54 -12.93 -1.40
C GLY A 35 2.06 -13.12 -1.36
N VAL A 36 2.78 -12.38 -0.51
CA VAL A 36 4.25 -12.33 -0.51
C VAL A 36 4.82 -13.70 -0.18
N THR A 37 5.80 -14.11 -0.98
CA THR A 37 6.48 -15.40 -0.83
C THR A 37 7.99 -15.18 -0.82
N ASP A 38 8.66 -15.73 0.19
CA ASP A 38 10.12 -15.65 0.29
C ASP A 38 10.81 -16.34 -0.90
N GLY A 39 12.04 -15.94 -1.21
CA GLY A 39 12.79 -16.43 -2.37
C GLY A 39 12.32 -15.85 -3.71
N THR A 40 11.18 -15.13 -3.77
CA THR A 40 10.74 -14.47 -5.00
C THR A 40 11.76 -13.42 -5.44
N PRO A 41 12.35 -13.52 -6.65
CA PRO A 41 13.33 -12.55 -7.12
C PRO A 41 12.75 -11.13 -7.21
N ARG A 42 13.50 -10.12 -6.79
CA ARG A 42 13.04 -8.71 -6.80
C ARG A 42 13.89 -7.80 -7.68
N ASP A 43 14.98 -8.30 -8.23
CA ASP A 43 15.96 -7.58 -9.06
C ASP A 43 15.65 -7.62 -10.57
N CYS A 44 14.62 -8.38 -10.97
CA CYS A 44 14.17 -8.51 -12.35
C CYS A 44 12.68 -8.18 -12.48
N SER A 45 12.19 -7.97 -13.71
CA SER A 45 10.81 -7.52 -13.99
C SER A 45 10.02 -8.42 -14.95
N SER A 46 10.61 -9.55 -15.37
CA SER A 46 9.99 -10.49 -16.30
C SER A 46 9.35 -11.67 -15.57
N ASN A 47 8.39 -12.33 -16.23
CA ASN A 47 7.84 -13.58 -15.72
C ASN A 47 8.90 -14.69 -15.71
N GLY A 48 9.75 -14.75 -16.74
CA GLY A 48 10.75 -15.81 -16.90
C GLY A 48 11.80 -15.87 -15.77
N CYS A 49 12.01 -14.78 -15.04
CA CYS A 49 12.94 -14.75 -13.91
C CYS A 49 12.27 -14.99 -12.54
N GLY A 50 10.94 -15.08 -12.44
CA GLY A 50 10.27 -15.30 -11.15
C GLY A 50 9.81 -14.10 -10.38
N SER A 51 10.08 -12.87 -10.85
CA SER A 51 9.67 -11.66 -10.12
C SER A 51 8.17 -11.47 -9.92
N GLN A 52 7.36 -12.22 -10.65
CA GLN A 52 5.90 -12.14 -10.71
C GLN A 52 5.21 -13.27 -9.95
N ALA A 53 5.98 -14.21 -9.37
CA ALA A 53 5.48 -15.45 -8.77
C ALA A 53 4.42 -15.22 -7.69
N ASP A 54 4.58 -14.16 -6.92
CA ASP A 54 3.80 -13.84 -5.72
C ASP A 54 2.79 -12.70 -5.96
N THR A 55 2.59 -12.31 -7.23
CA THR A 55 1.52 -11.39 -7.61
C THR A 55 0.18 -12.11 -7.61
N SER A 56 -0.80 -11.57 -6.88
CA SER A 56 -2.14 -12.15 -6.83
C SER A 56 -2.91 -11.83 -8.11
N ILE A 57 -3.45 -12.88 -8.75
CA ILE A 57 -4.41 -12.81 -9.84
C ILE A 57 -5.82 -12.81 -9.24
N ILE A 58 -6.53 -11.69 -9.34
CA ILE A 58 -7.81 -11.41 -8.64
C ILE A 58 -8.93 -11.17 -9.67
N ARG A 59 -9.28 -12.21 -10.41
CA ARG A 59 -10.35 -12.15 -11.43
C ARG A 59 -11.72 -12.24 -10.78
N ASN A 60 -12.67 -11.43 -11.27
CA ASN A 60 -14.06 -11.46 -10.79
C ASN A 60 -14.66 -12.87 -10.76
N ARG A 61 -14.39 -13.68 -11.79
CA ARG A 61 -14.88 -15.06 -11.91
C ARG A 61 -14.32 -16.01 -10.86
N ASP A 62 -13.11 -15.75 -10.36
CA ASP A 62 -12.40 -16.64 -9.44
C ASP A 62 -12.58 -16.19 -7.97
N MET A 63 -13.03 -14.95 -7.75
CA MET A 63 -13.18 -14.35 -6.44
C MET A 63 -14.18 -15.05 -5.53
N GLN A 64 -15.24 -15.68 -6.07
CA GLN A 64 -16.20 -16.43 -5.25
C GLN A 64 -15.54 -17.58 -4.48
N GLN A 65 -14.51 -18.20 -5.07
CA GLN A 65 -13.76 -19.30 -4.47
C GLN A 65 -12.46 -18.85 -3.83
N ASN A 66 -11.86 -17.77 -4.35
CA ASN A 66 -10.56 -17.25 -3.91
C ASN A 66 -10.64 -15.72 -3.84
N PRO A 67 -11.28 -15.14 -2.80
CA PRO A 67 -11.51 -13.70 -2.74
C PRO A 67 -10.23 -12.87 -2.73
N LEU A 68 -9.12 -13.44 -2.25
CA LEU A 68 -7.80 -12.81 -2.22
C LEU A 68 -6.96 -13.07 -3.49
N GLY A 69 -7.50 -13.85 -4.42
CA GLY A 69 -6.83 -14.28 -5.64
C GLY A 69 -5.93 -15.50 -5.43
N LYS A 70 -5.18 -15.82 -6.49
CA LYS A 70 -4.16 -16.87 -6.50
C LYS A 70 -2.85 -16.32 -7.03
N THR A 71 -1.73 -16.77 -6.50
CA THR A 71 -0.40 -16.49 -7.04
C THR A 71 0.08 -17.67 -7.89
N GLN A 72 1.08 -17.44 -8.75
CA GLN A 72 1.68 -18.52 -9.52
C GLN A 72 2.57 -19.41 -8.65
N GLY A 73 3.21 -18.83 -7.62
CA GLY A 73 4.10 -19.54 -6.71
C GLY A 73 3.37 -20.40 -5.69
N THR A 74 2.38 -19.85 -4.98
CA THR A 74 1.77 -20.52 -3.81
C THR A 74 0.36 -21.04 -4.06
N GLY A 75 -0.29 -20.65 -5.17
CA GLY A 75 -1.70 -20.95 -5.42
C GLY A 75 -2.64 -19.99 -4.68
N PRO A 76 -3.80 -20.45 -4.16
CA PRO A 76 -4.73 -19.60 -3.41
C PRO A 76 -4.07 -18.84 -2.26
N VAL A 77 -4.34 -17.54 -2.17
CA VAL A 77 -3.86 -16.72 -1.06
C VAL A 77 -4.73 -16.97 0.16
N ASP A 78 -4.11 -17.44 1.25
CA ASP A 78 -4.77 -17.69 2.53
C ASP A 78 -4.26 -16.71 3.59
N ALA A 79 -5.16 -15.85 4.07
CA ALA A 79 -4.84 -14.88 5.12
C ALA A 79 -4.49 -15.54 6.45
N ALA A 80 -5.14 -16.66 6.79
CA ALA A 80 -4.94 -17.34 8.07
C ALA A 80 -3.53 -17.91 8.19
N VAL A 81 -2.97 -18.46 7.11
CA VAL A 81 -1.59 -18.97 7.07
C VAL A 81 -0.60 -17.85 7.34
N ASN A 82 -0.71 -16.74 6.61
CA ASN A 82 0.19 -15.59 6.73
C ASN A 82 0.10 -14.91 8.10
N VAL A 83 -1.12 -14.67 8.60
CA VAL A 83 -1.32 -14.06 9.91
C VAL A 83 -0.83 -15.00 11.02
N ALA A 84 -1.09 -16.30 10.94
CA ALA A 84 -0.60 -17.23 11.95
C ALA A 84 0.94 -17.31 12.00
N ALA A 85 1.61 -17.26 10.83
CA ALA A 85 3.07 -17.20 10.75
C ALA A 85 3.62 -15.91 11.38
N PHE A 86 3.05 -14.75 10.99
CA PHE A 86 3.45 -13.45 11.55
C PHE A 86 3.26 -13.40 13.08
N MET A 87 2.17 -13.97 13.60
CA MET A 87 1.91 -14.03 15.04
C MET A 87 2.77 -15.06 15.78
N GLY A 88 3.48 -15.94 15.06
CA GLY A 88 4.26 -17.03 15.67
C GLY A 88 3.40 -18.22 16.13
N ASN A 89 2.11 -18.23 15.77
CA ASN A 89 1.18 -19.32 16.06
C ASN A 89 1.38 -20.52 15.12
N SER A 90 2.11 -20.33 14.02
CA SER A 90 2.41 -21.34 13.02
C SER A 90 3.83 -21.16 12.50
N LYS A 91 4.52 -22.27 12.21
CA LYS A 91 5.77 -22.27 11.44
C LYS A 91 5.53 -22.48 9.94
N ASN A 92 4.28 -22.70 9.53
CA ASN A 92 3.90 -22.81 8.13
C ASN A 92 3.80 -21.40 7.54
N ALA A 93 4.75 -21.05 6.69
CA ALA A 93 4.68 -19.91 5.78
C ALA A 93 4.11 -20.35 4.42
N PRO A 94 3.58 -19.42 3.60
CA PRO A 94 3.31 -19.71 2.19
C PRO A 94 4.58 -20.26 1.55
N LYS A 95 4.48 -21.46 0.95
CA LYS A 95 5.60 -22.10 0.24
C LYS A 95 5.34 -22.03 -1.24
N ASN A 96 6.36 -21.69 -2.02
CA ASN A 96 6.30 -21.80 -3.45
C ASN A 96 6.20 -23.30 -3.82
N ASN A 97 5.26 -23.66 -4.68
CA ASN A 97 4.99 -25.05 -5.09
C ASN A 97 6.02 -25.57 -6.12
N GLY A 98 7.24 -25.05 -6.09
CA GLY A 98 8.31 -25.38 -7.04
C GLY A 98 8.13 -24.73 -8.41
N ALA A 99 9.15 -24.87 -9.25
CA ALA A 99 9.30 -24.13 -10.50
C ALA A 99 8.11 -24.34 -11.47
N SER A 100 7.18 -23.39 -11.52
CA SER A 100 6.85 -22.86 -12.84
C SER A 100 8.16 -22.33 -13.44
N ALA A 101 8.44 -22.57 -14.72
CA ALA A 101 9.74 -22.32 -15.36
C ALA A 101 10.28 -20.87 -15.31
N GLY A 102 9.65 -19.99 -14.52
CA GLY A 102 10.18 -18.73 -14.06
C GLY A 102 9.56 -18.36 -12.72
N VAL A 103 9.75 -19.14 -11.66
CA VAL A 103 9.65 -18.69 -10.26
C VAL A 103 10.97 -19.09 -9.60
N GLY A 104 11.68 -18.13 -8.99
CA GLY A 104 13.03 -18.36 -8.47
C GLY A 104 13.11 -19.60 -7.59
N GLN A 105 14.22 -20.33 -7.68
CA GLN A 105 14.56 -21.37 -6.70
C GLN A 105 14.59 -20.73 -5.31
N GLU A 106 13.86 -21.27 -4.34
CA GLU A 106 13.90 -20.77 -2.97
C GLU A 106 15.31 -20.99 -2.41
N ASP A 107 15.96 -19.92 -1.95
CA ASP A 107 17.21 -20.04 -1.20
C ASP A 107 16.91 -20.71 0.16
N ASP A 108 17.80 -21.59 0.64
CA ASP A 108 17.69 -22.16 1.98
C ASP A 108 17.90 -21.07 3.05
N LEU A 109 16.80 -20.49 3.54
CA LEU A 109 16.81 -19.40 4.53
C LEU A 109 17.03 -19.88 5.97
N SER A 110 17.26 -21.18 6.21
CA SER A 110 17.45 -21.73 7.55
C SER A 110 18.70 -21.21 8.29
N GLY A 111 19.61 -20.51 7.59
CA GLY A 111 20.84 -19.91 8.11
C GLY A 111 20.86 -18.38 8.28
N LEU A 112 19.75 -17.66 8.11
CA LEU A 112 19.73 -16.18 8.04
C LEU A 112 19.32 -15.36 9.29
N PRO A 113 19.32 -15.84 10.55
CA PRO A 113 18.93 -14.99 11.68
C PRO A 113 19.88 -13.78 11.87
N ALA A 114 21.14 -13.87 11.44
CA ALA A 114 22.12 -12.79 11.56
C ALA A 114 21.88 -11.58 10.62
N GLY A 115 21.00 -11.72 9.62
CA GLY A 115 20.70 -10.65 8.66
C GLY A 115 19.25 -10.14 8.68
N ALA A 116 18.31 -10.91 9.24
CA ALA A 116 16.89 -10.59 9.24
C ALA A 116 16.58 -9.24 9.92
N ALA A 117 17.16 -9.00 11.10
CA ALA A 117 16.98 -7.73 11.81
C ALA A 117 17.52 -6.53 11.01
N LYS A 118 18.67 -6.70 10.34
CA LYS A 118 19.27 -5.66 9.50
C LYS A 118 18.40 -5.35 8.28
N ARG A 119 17.94 -6.39 7.56
CA ARG A 119 17.02 -6.22 6.42
C ARG A 119 15.70 -5.60 6.82
N HIS A 120 15.16 -5.98 7.99
CA HIS A 120 13.96 -5.38 8.54
C HIS A 120 14.15 -3.88 8.81
N GLU A 121 15.28 -3.47 9.40
CA GLU A 121 15.58 -2.06 9.65
C GLU A 121 15.86 -1.29 8.34
N GLU A 122 16.55 -1.89 7.37
CA GLU A 122 16.73 -1.32 6.02
C GLU A 122 15.37 -1.08 5.33
N ARG A 123 14.45 -2.05 5.41
CA ARG A 123 13.08 -1.90 4.89
C ARG A 123 12.31 -0.82 5.64
N LYS A 124 12.45 -0.74 6.96
CA LYS A 124 11.83 0.33 7.76
C LYS A 124 12.33 1.72 7.34
N ASN A 125 13.62 1.86 7.04
CA ASN A 125 14.21 3.10 6.53
C ASN A 125 13.69 3.44 5.13
N MET A 126 13.62 2.46 4.23
CA MET A 126 13.02 2.63 2.90
C MET A 126 11.57 3.09 3.00
N VAL A 127 10.77 2.43 3.85
CA VAL A 127 9.37 2.76 4.10
C VAL A 127 9.24 4.15 4.75
N ARG A 128 10.15 4.52 5.65
CA ARG A 128 10.20 5.87 6.22
C ARG A 128 10.45 6.92 5.14
N GLY A 129 11.30 6.65 4.15
CA GLY A 129 11.46 7.53 2.98
C GLY A 129 10.18 7.64 2.16
N LEU A 130 9.51 6.50 1.91
CA LEU A 130 8.30 6.43 1.09
C LEU A 130 7.09 7.17 1.67
N PHE A 131 6.95 7.14 3.01
CA PHE A 131 5.87 7.78 3.75
C PHE A 131 6.31 9.05 4.51
N GLY A 132 7.58 9.43 4.45
CA GLY A 132 8.15 10.56 5.20
C GLY A 132 7.54 11.90 4.77
N ASP A 133 7.31 12.08 3.47
CA ASP A 133 6.67 13.28 2.93
C ASP A 133 5.16 13.36 3.24
N LEU A 134 4.54 12.25 3.66
CA LEU A 134 3.11 12.19 3.99
C LEU A 134 2.84 12.55 5.46
N LEU A 135 3.73 12.14 6.38
CA LEU A 135 3.56 12.33 7.82
C LEU A 135 4.21 13.64 8.33
N GLY A 136 4.94 14.36 7.49
CA GLY A 136 5.64 15.62 7.84
C GLY A 136 4.80 16.89 7.83
N GLY A 137 3.50 16.83 7.48
CA GLY A 137 2.67 18.02 7.25
C GLY A 137 1.87 18.55 8.45
N ALA A 138 1.98 17.96 9.64
CA ALA A 138 1.11 18.30 10.78
C ALA A 138 1.84 18.49 12.12
N ALA A 139 3.00 19.15 12.11
CA ALA A 139 3.64 19.62 13.34
C ALA A 139 4.41 20.93 13.10
N GLY A 140 3.66 22.04 12.95
CA GLY A 140 4.21 23.38 13.05
C GLY A 140 4.09 23.91 14.49
N GLY A 141 5.22 24.12 15.15
CA GLY A 141 5.41 25.18 16.15
C GLY A 141 5.19 24.85 17.63
N ALA A 142 6.27 24.60 18.36
CA ALA A 142 6.52 25.14 19.71
C ALA A 142 8.01 24.95 20.04
N GLY A 143 8.60 25.95 20.69
CA GLY A 143 10.03 26.22 20.67
C GLY A 143 10.90 25.26 21.47
N ALA A 144 12.12 25.08 20.97
CA ALA A 144 13.24 24.58 21.74
C ALA A 144 13.76 25.72 22.62
N ALA A 145 13.59 25.58 23.94
CA ALA A 145 14.29 26.37 24.95
C ALA A 145 14.73 25.43 26.07
N GLY A 146 16.04 25.42 26.32
CA GLY A 146 16.70 25.10 27.59
C GLY A 146 16.52 23.70 28.17
N ASP A 147 17.60 22.92 28.23
CA ASP A 147 18.33 22.88 29.50
C ASP A 147 19.73 22.32 29.33
N ALA A 148 20.67 23.06 29.90
CA ALA A 148 22.08 22.75 29.99
C ALA A 148 22.39 22.24 31.40
N ALA A 149 23.10 21.12 31.50
CA ALA A 149 23.94 20.70 32.62
C ALA A 149 24.90 19.63 32.07
N GLY A 150 26.22 19.65 32.23
CA GLY A 150 27.14 20.45 33.02
C GLY A 150 28.34 19.55 33.38
N GLY A 151 29.58 20.04 33.20
CA GLY A 151 30.84 19.49 33.74
C GLY A 151 31.73 18.73 32.73
N ALA A 152 32.82 19.34 32.22
CA ALA A 152 34.18 19.41 32.80
C ALA A 152 35.09 18.33 32.17
N ALA A 153 36.35 18.50 31.76
CA ALA A 153 37.34 19.57 31.79
C ALA A 153 38.47 19.23 30.79
N GLY A 154 39.37 20.18 30.48
CA GLY A 154 40.72 19.91 29.98
C GLY A 154 41.08 20.56 28.65
N GLY A 155 41.54 21.82 28.70
CA GLY A 155 42.10 22.52 27.56
C GLY A 155 43.55 22.13 27.26
N LEU A 156 44.09 22.64 26.15
CA LEU A 156 45.48 23.09 25.94
C LEU A 156 45.58 23.85 24.59
N GLY A 157 46.53 24.79 24.53
CA GLY A 157 46.73 25.88 23.55
C GLY A 157 46.46 25.55 22.08
N GLY A 158 45.89 26.47 21.29
CA GLY A 158 46.33 27.84 21.11
C GLY A 158 47.34 27.89 19.96
N LEU A 159 46.97 28.47 18.81
CA LEU A 159 47.85 29.25 17.94
C LEU A 159 47.03 29.86 16.78
N LEU A 160 47.01 31.20 16.75
CA LEU A 160 47.14 32.10 15.59
C LEU A 160 46.29 31.78 14.34
N GLY A 161 45.37 32.62 13.87
CA GLY A 161 45.33 34.07 13.89
C GLY A 161 45.40 34.62 12.47
N GLY A 162 44.30 35.24 12.02
CA GLY A 162 44.22 36.26 10.96
C GLY A 162 44.45 35.81 9.51
N ALA A 163 43.96 36.52 8.48
CA ALA A 163 43.08 37.68 8.37
C ALA A 163 42.87 37.96 6.86
N GLY A 164 41.73 38.54 6.50
CA GLY A 164 41.52 39.34 5.27
C GLY A 164 41.32 38.54 3.99
N GLY A 165 40.50 38.94 3.02
CA GLY A 165 39.66 40.12 2.77
C GLY A 165 38.95 39.84 1.43
N ALA A 166 37.64 40.10 1.31
CA ALA A 166 37.06 41.28 0.65
C ALA A 166 36.96 41.22 -0.89
N GLY A 167 35.74 41.45 -1.39
CA GLY A 167 35.40 41.85 -2.77
C GLY A 167 35.02 40.69 -3.69
N GLY A 168 33.95 40.69 -4.49
CA GLY A 168 33.03 41.75 -4.90
C GLY A 168 31.95 41.14 -5.81
N ALA A 169 30.92 41.92 -6.08
CA ALA A 169 29.63 41.53 -6.64
C ALA A 169 29.55 41.43 -8.18
N ALA A 170 28.33 41.09 -8.63
CA ALA A 170 27.76 41.06 -10.00
C ALA A 170 27.99 39.74 -10.76
N GLY A 171 26.99 39.07 -11.34
CA GLY A 171 25.69 39.51 -11.84
C GLY A 171 25.64 39.15 -13.33
N GLY A 172 24.71 38.31 -13.77
CA GLY A 172 24.57 37.98 -15.19
C GLY A 172 23.74 36.73 -15.47
N ALA A 173 22.44 36.95 -15.72
CA ALA A 173 21.58 35.99 -16.40
C ALA A 173 21.85 36.05 -17.91
N ALA A 174 22.07 34.89 -18.54
CA ALA A 174 21.88 34.72 -19.98
C ALA A 174 21.74 33.22 -20.30
N GLY A 175 20.62 32.87 -20.93
CA GLY A 175 20.32 31.52 -21.38
C GLY A 175 21.18 31.09 -22.57
N GLY A 176 21.21 29.78 -22.79
CA GLY A 176 21.84 29.17 -23.95
C GLY A 176 21.38 27.73 -24.11
N LEU A 177 20.37 27.53 -24.95
CA LEU A 177 20.04 26.25 -25.56
C LEU A 177 21.18 25.86 -26.50
N GLY A 178 21.85 24.75 -26.25
CA GLY A 178 22.84 24.21 -27.18
C GLY A 178 23.53 22.95 -26.65
N GLY A 179 23.27 21.81 -27.27
CA GLY A 179 24.01 20.58 -26.98
C GLY A 179 23.28 19.28 -27.24
N LEU A 180 22.64 19.15 -28.40
CA LEU A 180 22.24 17.86 -28.97
C LEU A 180 23.47 17.30 -29.72
N LEU A 181 23.79 16.02 -29.50
CA LEU A 181 24.77 15.14 -30.17
C LEU A 181 26.21 15.10 -29.67
N GLY A 182 26.57 13.95 -29.07
CA GLY A 182 27.79 13.22 -29.44
C GLY A 182 28.76 12.91 -28.29
N GLY A 183 29.02 11.62 -28.04
CA GLY A 183 30.22 11.20 -27.31
C GLY A 183 30.08 9.87 -26.55
N ALA A 184 30.56 8.79 -27.16
CA ALA A 184 30.65 7.46 -26.59
C ALA A 184 31.83 7.29 -25.61
N GLY A 185 31.66 6.40 -24.63
CA GLY A 185 32.75 5.64 -24.01
C GLY A 185 33.00 5.89 -22.52
N GLY A 186 33.00 4.81 -21.72
CA GLY A 186 33.64 4.77 -20.40
C GLY A 186 32.71 4.42 -19.24
N ALA A 187 33.03 3.32 -18.57
CA ALA A 187 32.29 2.73 -17.46
C ALA A 187 32.35 3.55 -16.16
N GLY A 188 31.29 3.43 -15.33
CA GLY A 188 31.34 3.69 -13.89
C GLY A 188 30.35 4.75 -13.39
N GLY A 189 29.34 4.30 -12.63
CA GLY A 189 28.68 5.07 -11.57
C GLY A 189 27.69 6.16 -11.98
N GLY A 190 26.43 6.00 -11.56
CA GLY A 190 25.49 7.11 -11.37
C GLY A 190 24.61 7.47 -12.57
N ALA A 191 23.52 6.73 -12.76
CA ALA A 191 22.36 7.22 -13.52
C ALA A 191 21.25 7.67 -12.55
N ALA A 192 21.59 8.62 -11.68
CA ALA A 192 20.63 9.48 -11.00
C ALA A 192 20.55 10.78 -11.82
N GLY A 193 19.51 10.89 -12.65
CA GLY A 193 19.12 12.16 -13.28
C GLY A 193 19.43 12.29 -14.77
N LEU A 194 18.57 11.72 -15.63
CA LEU A 194 18.24 12.33 -16.93
C LEU A 194 16.89 11.84 -17.52
N LEU A 195 15.87 11.70 -16.67
CA LEU A 195 14.47 11.53 -17.10
C LEU A 195 13.48 12.18 -16.12
N GLY A 196 13.98 13.11 -15.28
CA GLY A 196 13.17 14.01 -14.48
C GLY A 196 12.69 15.16 -15.35
N GLY A 197 11.66 14.91 -16.17
CA GLY A 197 11.12 15.96 -17.03
C GLY A 197 10.05 15.42 -17.97
N LEU A 198 8.88 15.13 -17.41
CA LEU A 198 7.53 15.33 -17.98
C LEU A 198 6.49 14.53 -17.16
N GLY A 199 5.92 15.19 -16.14
CA GLY A 199 4.58 14.86 -15.61
C GLY A 199 4.50 14.05 -14.30
N GLY A 200 4.31 14.76 -13.18
CA GLY A 200 3.53 14.27 -12.01
C GLY A 200 4.29 13.49 -10.94
N GLY A 201 4.56 14.13 -9.80
CA GLY A 201 5.20 13.55 -8.62
C GLY A 201 4.46 12.33 -8.05
N GLY A 202 4.99 11.15 -8.33
CA GLY A 202 4.41 9.88 -7.94
C GLY A 202 5.03 9.17 -6.74
N GLY A 203 6.08 9.74 -6.14
CA GLY A 203 6.67 9.26 -4.89
C GLY A 203 7.19 7.81 -4.88
N GLY A 204 7.44 7.19 -6.03
CA GLY A 204 7.93 5.82 -6.13
C GLY A 204 9.45 5.71 -5.93
N THR A 205 9.89 4.63 -5.28
CA THR A 205 11.31 4.32 -5.03
C THR A 205 11.68 3.04 -5.76
N LYS A 206 12.75 3.07 -6.57
CA LYS A 206 13.29 1.85 -7.19
C LYS A 206 13.82 0.90 -6.13
N SER A 207 13.45 -0.37 -6.22
CA SER A 207 13.86 -1.40 -5.29
C SER A 207 14.38 -2.61 -6.07
N ASN A 208 15.65 -2.95 -5.87
CA ASN A 208 16.33 -4.08 -6.50
C ASN A 208 16.88 -5.02 -5.43
N LEU A 209 16.06 -5.37 -4.45
CA LEU A 209 16.39 -6.46 -3.53
C LEU A 209 16.68 -7.72 -4.37
N ALA A 210 17.62 -8.56 -3.93
CA ALA A 210 17.92 -9.78 -4.69
C ALA A 210 16.71 -10.73 -4.67
N ALA A 211 16.22 -11.06 -3.48
CA ALA A 211 15.07 -11.91 -3.26
C ALA A 211 14.21 -11.41 -2.10
N GLU A 212 12.95 -11.83 -2.09
CA GLU A 212 12.04 -11.61 -1.00
C GLU A 212 12.42 -12.45 0.23
N SER A 213 12.26 -11.87 1.42
CA SER A 213 12.59 -12.50 2.70
C SER A 213 11.65 -12.09 3.82
N MET A 214 10.66 -11.24 3.54
CA MET A 214 9.86 -10.60 4.57
C MET A 214 9.03 -11.56 5.41
N VAL A 215 8.59 -12.70 4.85
CA VAL A 215 7.77 -13.65 5.61
C VAL A 215 8.61 -14.29 6.71
N ALA A 216 9.78 -14.83 6.37
CA ALA A 216 10.75 -15.35 7.33
C ALA A 216 11.24 -14.27 8.30
N ASP A 217 11.59 -13.07 7.78
CA ASP A 217 12.13 -11.98 8.59
C ASP A 217 11.14 -11.46 9.64
N THR A 218 9.82 -11.60 9.41
CA THR A 218 8.78 -11.10 10.31
C THR A 218 7.99 -12.19 11.04
N THR A 219 8.33 -13.47 10.82
CA THR A 219 7.69 -14.59 11.51
C THR A 219 7.83 -14.44 13.03
N GLY A 220 6.72 -14.54 13.75
CA GLY A 220 6.66 -14.38 15.19
C GLY A 220 6.68 -12.95 15.73
N MET A 221 6.96 -11.92 14.91
CA MET A 221 6.98 -10.53 15.39
C MET A 221 5.65 -10.08 15.98
N GLY A 222 4.54 -10.55 15.42
CA GLY A 222 3.19 -10.22 15.88
C GLY A 222 2.90 -10.66 17.32
N SER A 223 3.61 -11.66 17.85
CA SER A 223 3.45 -12.09 19.25
C SER A 223 3.82 -11.01 20.27
N THR A 224 4.75 -10.12 19.91
CA THR A 224 5.23 -9.04 20.79
C THR A 224 4.71 -7.67 20.37
N GLN A 225 4.60 -7.43 19.06
CA GLN A 225 4.24 -6.12 18.51
C GLN A 225 2.74 -5.98 18.21
N GLY A 226 2.01 -7.09 18.15
CA GLY A 226 0.63 -7.13 17.66
C GLY A 226 0.54 -6.98 16.14
N MET A 227 -0.67 -6.74 15.63
CA MET A 227 -0.93 -6.55 14.20
C MET A 227 -0.72 -5.10 13.77
N PRO A 228 -0.41 -4.84 12.48
CA PRO A 228 -0.52 -3.49 11.90
C PRO A 228 -1.92 -2.91 12.12
N THR A 229 -2.00 -1.61 12.43
CA THR A 229 -3.27 -0.90 12.61
C THR A 229 -3.56 0.07 11.47
N SER A 230 -4.84 0.31 11.16
CA SER A 230 -5.23 1.56 10.47
C SER A 230 -4.84 2.79 11.29
N ASP A 231 -4.85 3.97 10.66
CA ASP A 231 -4.74 5.24 11.37
C ASP A 231 -6.04 5.58 12.13
N SER A 232 -6.03 6.66 12.91
CA SER A 232 -7.20 7.11 13.67
C SER A 232 -8.44 7.41 12.81
N THR A 233 -8.26 7.65 11.51
CA THR A 233 -9.32 7.96 10.57
C THR A 233 -9.86 6.71 9.85
N GLY A 234 -9.18 5.56 9.97
CA GLY A 234 -9.51 4.32 9.26
C GLY A 234 -8.81 4.19 7.91
N THR A 235 -7.70 4.88 7.67
CA THR A 235 -6.85 4.70 6.48
C THR A 235 -5.75 3.68 6.77
N VAL A 236 -5.46 2.80 5.82
CA VAL A 236 -4.33 1.86 5.88
C VAL A 236 -3.25 2.25 4.89
N SER A 237 -1.99 2.09 5.29
CA SER A 237 -0.81 2.40 4.47
C SER A 237 -0.17 1.12 3.95
N LEU A 238 -0.04 1.01 2.63
CA LEU A 238 0.46 -0.16 1.92
C LEU A 238 1.68 0.23 1.08
N VAL A 239 2.61 -0.69 0.89
CA VAL A 239 3.62 -0.59 -0.16
C VAL A 239 3.16 -1.45 -1.32
N TYR A 240 2.94 -0.82 -2.47
CA TYR A 240 2.59 -1.49 -3.71
C TYR A 240 3.79 -1.48 -4.64
N ARG A 241 4.28 -2.66 -5.02
CA ARG A 241 5.36 -2.80 -5.98
C ARG A 241 4.81 -2.97 -7.38
N GLN A 242 5.12 -2.03 -8.26
CA GLN A 242 4.95 -2.19 -9.69
C GLN A 242 6.17 -2.97 -10.23
N ILE A 243 5.93 -4.20 -10.69
CA ILE A 243 7.00 -5.05 -11.25
C ILE A 243 7.30 -4.61 -12.68
N ASN A 244 6.27 -4.39 -13.48
CA ASN A 244 6.39 -4.01 -14.88
C ASN A 244 5.34 -2.99 -15.34
N GLN A 245 5.44 -2.59 -16.60
CA GLN A 245 4.81 -1.40 -17.17
C GLN A 245 3.28 -1.33 -17.02
N ASP A 246 2.61 -2.48 -17.15
CA ASP A 246 1.16 -2.56 -17.10
C ASP A 246 0.65 -2.84 -15.66
N GLY A 247 1.55 -2.98 -14.68
CA GLY A 247 1.25 -3.28 -13.28
C GLY A 247 0.85 -2.07 -12.44
N ALA A 248 0.72 -0.89 -13.05
CA ALA A 248 0.38 0.35 -12.34
C ALA A 248 -1.14 0.50 -12.12
N GLY A 249 -1.50 1.54 -11.37
CA GLY A 249 -2.88 1.96 -11.15
C GLY A 249 -3.52 2.62 -12.40
N PRO A 250 -4.81 2.97 -12.36
CA PRO A 250 -5.57 3.16 -11.13
C PRO A 250 -5.93 1.84 -10.45
N LEU A 251 -5.70 1.78 -9.14
CA LEU A 251 -6.06 0.62 -8.34
C LEU A 251 -7.49 0.77 -7.83
N THR A 252 -8.20 -0.35 -7.80
CA THR A 252 -9.46 -0.48 -7.06
C THR A 252 -9.19 -1.20 -5.75
N ALA A 253 -9.81 -0.73 -4.67
CA ALA A 253 -9.68 -1.32 -3.35
C ALA A 253 -11.04 -1.80 -2.81
N ALA A 254 -10.98 -2.86 -2.00
CA ALA A 254 -12.11 -3.32 -1.20
C ALA A 254 -11.61 -3.81 0.16
N VAL A 255 -12.42 -3.66 1.20
CA VAL A 255 -12.11 -4.11 2.55
C VAL A 255 -13.17 -5.10 3.01
N ASP A 256 -12.74 -6.21 3.56
CA ASP A 256 -13.55 -7.17 4.29
C ASP A 256 -13.36 -6.95 5.80
N GLY A 257 -14.48 -6.69 6.48
CA GLY A 257 -14.51 -6.49 7.93
C GLY A 257 -14.83 -7.73 8.75
N THR A 258 -15.27 -8.84 8.14
CA THR A 258 -15.92 -9.96 8.85
C THR A 258 -15.37 -11.34 8.51
N SER A 259 -15.15 -11.66 7.23
CA SER A 259 -14.89 -13.05 6.81
C SER A 259 -13.43 -13.47 6.92
N GLY A 260 -12.51 -12.51 7.09
CA GLY A 260 -11.08 -12.79 7.09
C GLY A 260 -10.52 -13.09 5.69
N GLY A 261 -11.17 -12.59 4.64
CA GLY A 261 -10.80 -12.77 3.25
C GLY A 261 -11.32 -14.06 2.61
N THR A 262 -12.26 -14.75 3.27
CA THR A 262 -12.80 -16.05 2.83
C THR A 262 -14.12 -15.94 2.07
N ASP A 263 -14.85 -14.83 2.21
CA ASP A 263 -16.11 -14.55 1.52
C ASP A 263 -15.98 -13.30 0.64
N ALA A 264 -16.23 -13.47 -0.66
CA ALA A 264 -16.21 -12.37 -1.63
C ALA A 264 -17.28 -11.30 -1.35
N SER A 265 -18.41 -11.68 -0.77
CA SER A 265 -19.54 -10.80 -0.48
C SER A 265 -19.31 -9.90 0.74
N ALA A 266 -18.37 -10.28 1.62
CA ALA A 266 -17.99 -9.49 2.77
C ALA A 266 -17.13 -8.26 2.40
N PHE A 267 -16.55 -8.25 1.19
CA PHE A 267 -15.77 -7.13 0.68
C PHE A 267 -16.67 -5.97 0.24
N GLN A 268 -16.48 -4.81 0.86
CA GLN A 268 -17.10 -3.56 0.44
C GLN A 268 -16.07 -2.67 -0.23
N GLN A 269 -16.49 -1.90 -1.24
CA GLN A 269 -15.59 -1.02 -1.97
C GLN A 269 -15.02 0.06 -1.05
N ALA A 270 -13.72 0.28 -1.19
CA ALA A 270 -12.93 1.21 -0.39
C ALA A 270 -12.29 2.26 -1.30
N GLU A 271 -12.12 3.47 -0.77
CA GLU A 271 -11.53 4.59 -1.50
C GLU A 271 -10.00 4.47 -1.47
N VAL A 272 -9.35 4.64 -2.62
CA VAL A 272 -7.89 4.75 -2.71
C VAL A 272 -7.52 6.22 -2.63
N THR A 273 -6.96 6.65 -1.49
CA THR A 273 -6.68 8.07 -1.19
C THR A 273 -5.28 8.51 -1.64
N LYS A 274 -4.37 7.56 -1.84
CA LYS A 274 -3.09 7.76 -2.51
C LYS A 274 -2.84 6.56 -3.40
N ASP A 275 -2.82 6.75 -4.70
CA ASP A 275 -2.73 5.67 -5.68
C ASP A 275 -1.33 5.61 -6.32
N VAL A 276 -1.06 4.49 -6.98
CA VAL A 276 0.10 4.27 -7.82
C VAL A 276 -0.09 5.07 -9.12
N PRO A 277 0.84 5.99 -9.45
CA PRO A 277 0.75 6.78 -10.67
C PRO A 277 0.74 5.87 -11.90
N GLY A 278 -0.28 6.04 -12.75
CA GLY A 278 -0.37 5.41 -14.08
C GLY A 278 -0.83 6.44 -15.11
N LEU A 279 -0.29 6.38 -16.32
CA LEU A 279 -0.67 7.24 -17.43
C LEU A 279 -1.76 6.56 -18.28
N GLY A 280 -2.82 7.30 -18.61
CA GLY A 280 -3.84 6.90 -19.59
C GLY A 280 -4.82 5.80 -19.16
N ILE A 281 -5.64 5.35 -20.12
CA ILE A 281 -6.63 4.27 -19.94
C ILE A 281 -5.87 2.93 -19.88
N GLY A 282 -5.86 2.29 -18.71
CA GLY A 282 -5.19 0.99 -18.50
C GLY A 282 -3.92 1.04 -17.64
N GLY A 283 -3.49 2.22 -17.19
CA GLY A 283 -2.48 2.31 -16.14
C GLY A 283 -1.04 2.08 -16.59
N LEU A 284 -0.68 2.53 -17.79
CA LEU A 284 0.67 2.37 -18.32
C LEU A 284 1.64 3.28 -17.54
N SER A 285 2.66 2.72 -16.91
CA SER A 285 3.69 3.48 -16.20
C SER A 285 5.07 2.99 -16.59
N LEU A 286 5.96 3.93 -16.95
CA LEU A 286 7.37 3.68 -17.27
C LEU A 286 8.17 3.05 -16.12
N ALA A 287 7.59 2.92 -14.94
CA ALA A 287 8.22 2.33 -13.78
C ALA A 287 8.22 0.79 -13.82
N THR A 288 9.41 0.19 -13.72
CA THR A 288 9.62 -1.23 -13.41
C THR A 288 10.33 -1.36 -12.07
N ASN A 289 10.09 -2.43 -11.31
CA ASN A 289 10.72 -2.67 -10.00
C ASN A 289 10.68 -1.43 -9.07
N THR A 290 9.50 -0.84 -8.93
CA THR A 290 9.30 0.40 -8.17
C THR A 290 8.25 0.21 -7.10
N ASP A 291 8.60 0.58 -5.87
CA ASP A 291 7.72 0.57 -4.72
C ASP A 291 7.02 1.93 -4.63
N PHE A 292 5.70 1.91 -4.52
CA PHE A 292 4.86 3.10 -4.40
C PHE A 292 4.07 3.07 -3.09
N PRO A 293 3.92 4.23 -2.42
CA PRO A 293 3.05 4.34 -1.26
C PRO A 293 1.59 4.33 -1.73
N LEU A 294 0.82 3.38 -1.20
CA LEU A 294 -0.61 3.22 -1.47
C LEU A 294 -1.38 3.45 -0.16
N GLN A 295 -2.43 4.27 -0.20
CA GLN A 295 -3.33 4.44 0.94
C GLN A 295 -4.76 4.08 0.56
N VAL A 296 -5.41 3.31 1.43
CA VAL A 296 -6.79 2.88 1.26
C VAL A 296 -7.60 3.30 2.48
N LYS A 297 -8.72 3.97 2.26
CA LYS A 297 -9.67 4.37 3.29
C LYS A 297 -10.72 3.29 3.49
N MET A 298 -10.87 2.82 4.73
CA MET A 298 -11.93 1.88 5.08
C MET A 298 -13.33 2.45 4.76
N PRO A 299 -14.28 1.60 4.30
CA PRO A 299 -15.66 2.00 4.08
C PRO A 299 -16.30 2.64 5.33
N ALA A 300 -17.12 3.67 5.12
CA ALA A 300 -17.75 4.39 6.23
C ALA A 300 -18.62 3.46 7.07
N GLY A 301 -18.40 3.47 8.38
CA GLY A 301 -19.11 2.58 9.30
C GLY A 301 -18.59 1.16 9.33
N MET A 302 -17.52 0.79 8.61
CA MET A 302 -16.95 -0.56 8.72
C MET A 302 -16.17 -0.75 10.03
N THR A 303 -16.32 -1.93 10.64
CA THR A 303 -15.59 -2.38 11.83
C THR A 303 -14.87 -3.67 11.52
N CYS A 304 -13.67 -3.85 12.07
CA CYS A 304 -12.96 -5.13 11.98
C CYS A 304 -13.48 -6.08 13.05
N GLU A 305 -14.09 -7.18 12.59
CA GLU A 305 -14.75 -8.21 13.39
C GLU A 305 -14.25 -9.62 13.01
N GLY A 306 -13.51 -9.74 11.90
CA GLY A 306 -12.95 -11.00 11.43
C GLY A 306 -11.96 -11.63 12.42
N THR A 307 -11.88 -12.96 12.35
CA THR A 307 -10.88 -13.76 13.04
C THR A 307 -10.00 -14.46 12.02
N VAL A 308 -8.69 -14.20 12.04
CA VAL A 308 -7.73 -14.67 11.03
C VAL A 308 -6.48 -15.18 11.73
N GLY A 309 -6.05 -16.41 11.44
CA GLY A 309 -4.81 -16.96 12.02
C GLY A 309 -4.77 -16.98 13.56
N GLY A 310 -5.94 -17.04 14.21
CA GLY A 310 -6.09 -16.97 15.67
C GLY A 310 -6.20 -15.54 16.25
N VAL A 311 -6.12 -14.50 15.41
CA VAL A 311 -6.23 -13.09 15.83
C VAL A 311 -7.64 -12.58 15.56
N LYS A 312 -8.23 -11.90 16.54
CA LYS A 312 -9.56 -11.27 16.44
C LYS A 312 -9.45 -9.81 16.00
N ASN A 313 -10.57 -9.23 15.57
CA ASN A 313 -10.69 -7.83 15.12
C ASN A 313 -9.82 -7.52 13.89
N VAL A 314 -9.71 -8.49 12.98
CA VAL A 314 -8.93 -8.37 11.75
C VAL A 314 -9.85 -7.95 10.60
N CYS A 315 -9.40 -6.97 9.82
CA CYS A 315 -9.91 -6.68 8.49
C CYS A 315 -8.88 -7.11 7.44
N ILE A 316 -9.37 -7.42 6.23
CA ILE A 316 -8.53 -7.67 5.07
C ILE A 316 -8.77 -6.57 4.04
N VAL A 317 -7.72 -5.87 3.64
CA VAL A 317 -7.76 -4.98 2.46
C VAL A 317 -7.29 -5.76 1.24
N ARG A 318 -7.97 -5.57 0.12
CA ARG A 318 -7.61 -6.13 -1.18
C ARG A 318 -7.55 -5.00 -2.20
N VAL A 319 -6.48 -4.97 -2.99
CA VAL A 319 -6.30 -3.98 -4.07
C VAL A 319 -5.96 -4.70 -5.38
N ARG A 320 -6.42 -4.14 -6.50
CA ARG A 320 -6.14 -4.68 -7.84
C ARG A 320 -6.23 -3.61 -8.92
N ASN A 321 -5.45 -3.77 -9.99
CA ASN A 321 -5.55 -2.94 -11.20
C ASN A 321 -6.69 -3.41 -12.12
N SER A 322 -6.84 -2.77 -13.28
CA SER A 322 -7.88 -3.05 -14.28
C SER A 322 -7.39 -3.88 -15.48
N ALA A 323 -6.26 -4.58 -15.34
CA ALA A 323 -5.63 -5.27 -16.46
C ALA A 323 -6.46 -6.42 -17.04
N ALA A 324 -6.54 -6.47 -18.37
CA ALA A 324 -7.35 -7.45 -19.11
C ALA A 324 -6.85 -8.90 -19.00
N ALA A 325 -5.53 -9.11 -18.85
CA ALA A 325 -4.94 -10.46 -18.66
C ALA A 325 -5.33 -11.09 -17.29
N GLY A 326 -5.90 -10.28 -16.41
CA GLY A 326 -6.34 -10.61 -15.07
C GLY A 326 -6.08 -9.39 -14.20
N PRO A 327 -7.05 -8.89 -13.42
CA PRO A 327 -6.74 -7.87 -12.42
C PRO A 327 -5.65 -8.41 -11.47
N PHE A 328 -4.52 -7.73 -11.41
CA PHE A 328 -3.39 -8.09 -10.56
C PHE A 328 -3.32 -7.14 -9.37
N GLY A 329 -2.82 -7.64 -8.25
CA GLY A 329 -2.63 -6.83 -7.06
C GLY A 329 -2.20 -7.65 -5.87
N GLY A 330 -2.83 -7.37 -4.73
CA GLY A 330 -2.53 -8.07 -3.50
C GLY A 330 -3.51 -7.72 -2.38
N SER A 331 -3.24 -8.28 -1.21
CA SER A 331 -4.05 -8.07 -0.03
C SER A 331 -3.15 -7.96 1.21
N ALA A 332 -3.69 -7.36 2.27
CA ALA A 332 -3.03 -7.22 3.56
C ALA A 332 -4.03 -7.37 4.71
N ALA A 333 -3.56 -7.90 5.83
CA ALA A 333 -4.32 -8.02 7.07
C ALA A 333 -3.95 -6.89 8.04
N PHE A 334 -4.94 -6.35 8.74
CA PHE A 334 -4.74 -5.30 9.74
C PHE A 334 -5.82 -5.31 10.81
N THR A 335 -5.57 -4.63 11.91
CA THR A 335 -6.57 -4.35 12.95
C THR A 335 -7.01 -2.90 12.90
N GLN A 336 -8.20 -2.61 13.41
CA GLN A 336 -8.71 -1.24 13.43
C GLN A 336 -8.14 -0.44 14.59
N ASN A 337 -7.71 0.80 14.34
CA ASN A 337 -7.44 1.75 15.42
C ASN A 337 -8.70 1.95 16.28
N ALA A 338 -8.53 2.04 17.60
CA ALA A 338 -9.66 2.19 18.53
C ALA A 338 -10.51 3.44 18.24
N THR A 339 -9.88 4.56 17.86
CA THR A 339 -10.57 5.80 17.48
C THR A 339 -11.33 5.64 16.16
N ALA A 340 -10.71 4.99 15.16
CA ALA A 340 -11.38 4.70 13.89
C ALA A 340 -12.60 3.79 14.09
N ARG A 341 -12.49 2.77 14.96
CA ARG A 341 -13.59 1.89 15.32
C ARG A 341 -14.75 2.63 15.99
N LYS A 342 -14.45 3.53 16.94
CA LYS A 342 -15.47 4.39 17.57
C LYS A 342 -16.18 5.27 16.54
N ARG A 343 -15.43 5.87 15.60
CA ARG A 343 -15.99 6.67 14.50
C ARG A 343 -16.91 5.85 13.60
N ALA A 344 -16.52 4.62 13.27
CA ALA A 344 -17.36 3.71 12.48
C ALA A 344 -18.67 3.35 13.19
N ILE A 345 -18.61 3.04 14.50
CA ILE A 345 -19.80 2.75 15.30
C ILE A 345 -20.71 3.99 15.40
N ALA A 346 -20.14 5.17 15.65
CA ALA A 346 -20.89 6.42 15.69
C ALA A 346 -21.57 6.73 14.34
N TYR A 347 -20.88 6.47 13.22
CA TYR A 347 -21.47 6.59 11.88
C TYR A 347 -22.67 5.65 11.70
N ARG A 348 -22.55 4.36 12.09
CA ARG A 348 -23.65 3.40 12.04
C ARG A 348 -24.84 3.86 12.89
N LEU A 349 -24.60 4.32 14.11
CA LEU A 349 -25.64 4.82 15.00
C LEU A 349 -26.34 6.04 14.40
N ARG A 350 -25.58 7.02 13.90
CA ARG A 350 -26.15 8.21 13.24
C ARG A 350 -27.01 7.82 12.04
N LYS A 351 -26.52 6.92 11.17
CA LYS A 351 -27.29 6.45 10.01
C LYS A 351 -28.56 5.70 10.39
N ARG A 352 -28.53 4.91 11.46
CA ARG A 352 -29.75 4.27 12.00
C ARG A 352 -30.76 5.29 12.52
N MET A 353 -30.31 6.34 13.22
CA MET A 353 -31.20 7.41 13.70
C MET A 353 -31.77 8.24 12.54
N GLU A 354 -30.99 8.47 11.48
CA GLU A 354 -31.43 9.16 10.27
C GLU A 354 -32.55 8.38 9.55
N ILE A 355 -32.33 7.08 9.31
CA ILE A 355 -33.35 6.19 8.73
C ILE A 355 -34.60 6.12 9.63
N ALA A 356 -34.42 5.98 10.95
CA ALA A 356 -35.53 5.94 11.88
C ALA A 356 -36.35 7.24 11.85
N ARG A 357 -35.69 8.40 11.74
CA ARG A 357 -36.37 9.70 11.61
C ARG A 357 -37.15 9.81 10.31
N GLU A 358 -36.58 9.35 9.19
CA GLU A 358 -37.27 9.33 7.89
C GLU A 358 -38.46 8.36 7.87
N ALA A 359 -38.39 7.28 8.66
CA ALA A 359 -39.47 6.30 8.77
C ALA A 359 -40.65 6.77 9.64
N VAL A 360 -40.49 7.83 10.45
CA VAL A 360 -41.61 8.44 11.17
C VAL A 360 -42.44 9.24 10.15
N PRO A 361 -43.71 8.89 9.90
CA PRO A 361 -44.55 9.68 9.01
C PRO A 361 -44.64 11.10 9.55
N GLN A 362 -44.36 12.09 8.70
CA GLN A 362 -44.62 13.48 9.02
C GLN A 362 -46.11 13.60 9.33
N ILE A 363 -46.46 14.02 10.55
CA ILE A 363 -47.84 14.30 10.90
C ILE A 363 -48.27 15.47 10.01
N ASP A 364 -49.27 15.22 9.17
CA ASP A 364 -49.90 16.25 8.37
C ASP A 364 -50.81 17.06 9.29
N TYR A 365 -50.23 18.04 9.98
CA TYR A 365 -50.95 18.91 10.91
C TYR A 365 -52.10 19.64 10.22
N THR A 366 -52.05 19.87 8.91
CA THR A 366 -53.17 20.52 8.19
C THR A 366 -54.44 19.65 8.12
N LYS A 367 -54.30 18.33 8.20
CA LYS A 367 -55.44 17.41 8.31
C LYS A 367 -55.91 17.20 9.74
N ALA A 368 -55.00 17.35 10.71
CA ALA A 368 -55.37 17.31 12.12
C ALA A 368 -56.18 18.55 12.50
N ASP A 369 -55.73 19.73 12.07
CA ASP A 369 -56.42 21.00 12.33
C ASP A 369 -57.79 21.06 11.62
N ALA A 370 -57.89 20.56 10.38
CA ALA A 370 -59.18 20.49 9.67
C ALA A 370 -60.17 19.46 10.25
N ALA A 371 -59.69 18.49 11.03
CA ALA A 371 -60.55 17.55 11.75
C ALA A 371 -61.07 18.16 13.06
N GLU A 372 -60.26 18.96 13.77
CA GLU A 372 -60.73 19.74 14.93
C GLU A 372 -61.77 20.79 14.51
N GLU A 373 -61.56 21.53 13.41
CA GLU A 373 -62.55 22.52 12.94
C GLU A 373 -63.91 21.91 12.55
N LEU A 374 -63.95 20.65 12.09
CA LEU A 374 -65.20 19.96 11.75
C LEU A 374 -65.93 19.40 12.99
N GLU A 375 -65.20 19.02 14.04
CA GLU A 375 -65.81 18.58 15.30
C GLU A 375 -66.44 19.76 16.05
N ASP A 376 -65.83 20.95 15.98
CA ASP A 376 -66.38 22.17 16.58
C ASP A 376 -67.64 22.68 15.86
N GLU A 377 -67.80 22.40 14.54
CA GLU A 377 -69.01 22.77 13.78
C GLU A 377 -70.18 21.77 13.94
N GLU A 378 -69.94 20.53 14.38
CA GLU A 378 -71.01 19.54 14.62
C GLU A 378 -71.68 19.69 16.01
N ASP A 379 -71.10 20.49 16.92
CA ASP A 379 -71.60 20.72 18.28
C ASP A 379 -72.40 22.05 18.45
N GLU A 380 -72.61 22.84 17.37
CA GLU A 380 -73.50 24.04 17.32
C GLU A 380 -74.92 23.74 16.78
#